data_AF-A0A835Z283-F1
#
_entry.id   AF-A0A835Z283-F1
#
_cell.length_a   1.000
_cell.length_b   1.000
_cell.length_c   1.000
_cell.angle_alpha   90.00
_cell.angle_beta   90.00
_cell.angle_gamma   90.00
#
_symmetry.space_group_name_H-M   'P 1'
#
loop_
_entity.id
_entity.type
_entity.pdbx_description
1 polymer ?
#
loop_
_entity_poly.entity_id
_entity_poly.type
_entity_poly.pdbx_seq_one_letter_code
_entity_poly.pdbx_strand_id
1 'polypeptide(L)'
;MPFWDGAITHILAPLPRGLETLELSAHPDTRVHPILGQLPQCLRVLNLQHVAAFNSALGPLPPSLTSLSLGPRFTQPLGELPRGLTALTLGTVFPEHHFSHYDHPLGRLPCALRVLDLEICDNFNHPLGCLPATLRKLLLGWTYNHPLQTLPPALEVLVLGHDFQQELQPHLPDTLRVFRMGECFNAPVMLPAALEDLRIGDSYTHLLDLRPSLRHVYVGLSYPRPLPPLPQTFVSDVLLFRVVD
;
A
#
# COMPACT_ATOMS: atom_id res chain seq x y z
N MET A 1 -7.46 -17.88 -23.27
CA MET A 1 -6.93 -16.61 -22.74
C MET A 1 -5.56 -16.40 -23.37
N PRO A 2 -5.25 -15.28 -24.03
CA PRO A 2 -3.88 -15.06 -24.47
C PRO A 2 -3.08 -14.64 -23.23
N PHE A 3 -2.42 -15.62 -22.63
CA PHE A 3 -1.32 -15.41 -21.72
C PHE A 3 -0.13 -15.03 -22.60
N TRP A 4 0.35 -13.80 -22.48
CA TRP A 4 1.47 -13.32 -23.29
C TRP A 4 2.78 -13.78 -22.61
N ASP A 5 3.14 -15.05 -22.78
CA ASP A 5 4.39 -15.66 -22.23
C ASP A 5 5.63 -15.45 -23.13
N GLY A 6 5.53 -14.56 -24.11
CA GLY A 6 6.69 -14.18 -24.90
C GLY A 6 7.48 -13.13 -24.14
N ALA A 7 8.80 -13.23 -24.13
CA ALA A 7 9.66 -12.08 -23.90
C ALA A 7 9.35 -11.01 -24.97
N ILE A 8 8.28 -10.23 -24.75
CA ILE A 8 7.86 -9.20 -25.68
C ILE A 8 8.81 -8.03 -25.48
N THR A 9 9.91 -8.06 -26.22
CA THR A 9 10.80 -6.91 -26.36
C THR A 9 10.12 -5.78 -27.15
N HIS A 10 9.03 -6.08 -27.88
CA HIS A 10 8.32 -5.13 -28.73
C HIS A 10 6.81 -5.43 -28.83
N ILE A 11 5.96 -4.66 -28.15
CA ILE A 11 4.57 -4.48 -28.59
C ILE A 11 4.64 -3.35 -29.62
N LEU A 12 4.29 -3.62 -30.89
CA LEU A 12 4.30 -2.63 -31.99
C LEU A 12 2.89 -2.36 -32.54
N ALA A 13 1.86 -3.02 -31.98
CA ALA A 13 0.48 -2.94 -32.43
C ALA A 13 -0.43 -2.33 -31.34
N PRO A 14 -1.49 -1.59 -31.73
CA PRO A 14 -2.49 -1.09 -30.77
C PRO A 14 -3.12 -2.25 -29.98
N LEU A 15 -3.42 -1.97 -28.71
CA LEU A 15 -4.04 -2.97 -27.82
C LEU A 15 -5.42 -3.38 -28.37
N PRO A 16 -5.82 -4.67 -28.27
CA PRO A 16 -7.12 -5.12 -28.72
C PRO A 16 -8.26 -4.35 -28.01
N ARG A 17 -9.28 -3.92 -28.76
CA ARG A 17 -10.41 -3.14 -28.21
C ARG A 17 -11.17 -3.87 -27.10
N GLY A 18 -11.20 -5.21 -27.14
CA GLY A 18 -11.85 -6.06 -26.15
C GLY A 18 -10.93 -6.55 -25.02
N LEU A 19 -9.73 -5.98 -24.88
CA LEU A 19 -8.80 -6.38 -23.83
C LEU A 19 -9.32 -5.92 -22.46
N GLU A 20 -9.58 -6.88 -21.56
CA GLU A 20 -10.02 -6.60 -20.19
C GLU A 20 -8.86 -6.58 -19.19
N THR A 21 -7.78 -7.33 -19.46
CA THR A 21 -6.64 -7.46 -18.56
C THR A 21 -5.35 -7.29 -19.36
N LEU A 22 -4.50 -6.38 -18.89
CA LEU A 22 -3.15 -6.19 -19.40
C LEU A 22 -2.17 -6.36 -18.24
N GLU A 23 -1.46 -7.47 -18.25
CA GLU A 23 -0.36 -7.73 -17.32
C GLU A 23 0.93 -7.86 -18.13
N LEU A 24 1.91 -7.04 -17.78
CA LEU A 24 3.24 -7.11 -18.38
C LEU A 24 4.23 -7.53 -17.30
N SER A 25 4.74 -8.75 -17.43
CA SER A 25 5.92 -9.21 -16.72
C SER A 25 7.09 -9.13 -17.67
N ALA A 26 8.00 -8.20 -17.43
CA ALA A 26 9.05 -7.91 -18.38
C ALA A 26 10.41 -8.05 -17.68
N HIS A 27 11.40 -8.63 -18.39
CA HIS A 27 12.78 -8.62 -17.94
C HIS A 27 13.23 -7.15 -17.71
N PRO A 28 14.12 -6.85 -16.75
CA PRO A 28 14.56 -5.48 -16.42
C PRO A 28 14.95 -4.59 -17.62
N ASP A 29 15.39 -5.19 -18.74
CA ASP A 29 15.78 -4.49 -19.97
C ASP A 29 14.65 -4.28 -20.99
N THR A 30 13.43 -4.71 -20.68
CA THR A 30 12.31 -4.62 -21.61
C THR A 30 11.85 -3.17 -21.74
N ARG A 31 12.16 -2.56 -22.88
CA ARG A 31 11.66 -1.23 -23.25
C ARG A 31 10.21 -1.34 -23.69
N VAL A 32 9.28 -1.21 -22.75
CA VAL A 32 7.86 -1.00 -23.08
C VAL A 32 7.72 0.42 -23.64
N HIS A 33 7.84 0.55 -24.96
CA HIS A 33 7.54 1.80 -25.66
C HIS A 33 6.05 2.19 -25.49
N PRO A 34 5.68 3.46 -25.65
CA PRO A 34 4.44 4.05 -25.15
C PRO A 34 3.23 3.70 -26.03
N ILE A 35 2.80 2.44 -26.00
CA ILE A 35 1.50 2.02 -26.56
C ILE A 35 0.37 2.26 -25.54
N LEU A 36 0.70 2.61 -24.30
CA LEU A 36 -0.27 2.91 -23.25
C LEU A 36 -0.94 4.29 -23.37
N GLY A 37 -0.59 5.10 -24.39
CA GLY A 37 -1.29 6.36 -24.66
C GLY A 37 -2.77 6.19 -25.07
N GLN A 38 -3.20 4.98 -25.39
CA GLN A 38 -4.60 4.63 -25.69
C GLN A 38 -4.98 3.29 -25.05
N LEU A 39 -5.20 3.30 -23.74
CA LEU A 39 -5.74 2.15 -23.04
C LEU A 39 -7.15 1.80 -23.58
N PRO A 40 -7.46 0.52 -23.84
CA PRO A 40 -8.80 0.10 -24.25
C PRO A 40 -9.85 0.52 -23.23
N GLN A 41 -10.99 1.03 -23.70
CA GLN A 41 -12.07 1.51 -22.83
C GLN A 41 -12.72 0.38 -21.99
N CYS A 42 -12.50 -0.88 -22.35
CA CYS A 42 -12.95 -2.06 -21.62
C CYS A 42 -11.91 -2.63 -20.64
N LEU A 43 -10.73 -2.01 -20.53
CA LEU A 43 -9.65 -2.50 -19.68
C LEU A 43 -10.03 -2.37 -18.20
N ARG A 44 -10.10 -3.51 -17.52
CA ARG A 44 -10.44 -3.64 -16.09
C ARG A 44 -9.21 -3.75 -15.20
N VAL A 45 -8.13 -4.36 -15.69
CA VAL A 45 -6.91 -4.58 -14.92
C VAL A 45 -5.71 -4.12 -15.72
N LEU A 46 -4.92 -3.21 -15.16
CA LEU A 46 -3.62 -2.80 -15.67
C LEU A 46 -2.56 -3.11 -14.61
N ASN A 47 -1.73 -4.13 -14.86
CA ASN A 47 -0.63 -4.51 -13.98
C ASN A 47 0.72 -4.36 -14.71
N LEU A 48 1.47 -3.34 -14.29
CA LEU A 48 2.80 -3.00 -14.78
C LEU A 48 3.85 -3.05 -13.65
N GLN A 49 3.53 -3.69 -12.52
CA GLN A 49 4.44 -3.76 -11.36
C GLN A 49 5.76 -4.45 -11.73
N HIS A 50 5.73 -5.39 -12.67
CA HIS A 50 6.92 -6.11 -13.12
C HIS A 50 7.65 -5.47 -14.30
N VAL A 51 7.28 -4.24 -14.69
CA VAL A 51 7.95 -3.49 -15.76
C VAL A 51 8.83 -2.41 -15.16
N ALA A 52 10.03 -2.80 -14.70
CA ALA A 52 10.92 -1.92 -13.95
C ALA A 52 11.27 -0.61 -14.68
N ALA A 53 11.35 -0.62 -16.02
CA ALA A 53 11.71 0.56 -16.82
C ALA A 53 10.52 1.46 -17.21
N PHE A 54 9.28 1.09 -16.88
CA PHE A 54 8.11 1.85 -17.34
C PHE A 54 7.96 3.19 -16.60
N ASN A 55 8.03 4.29 -17.36
CA ASN A 55 7.82 5.65 -16.83
C ASN A 55 7.17 6.58 -17.87
N SER A 56 6.25 6.06 -18.70
CA SER A 56 5.50 6.88 -19.66
C SER A 56 4.14 7.27 -19.12
N ALA A 57 3.65 8.45 -19.49
CA ALA A 57 2.32 8.90 -19.08
C ALA A 57 1.24 7.96 -19.63
N LEU A 58 0.27 7.58 -18.80
CA LEU A 58 -0.82 6.67 -19.16
C LEU A 58 -1.96 7.35 -19.92
N GLY A 59 -1.95 8.70 -20.00
CA GLY A 59 -3.11 9.45 -20.48
C GLY A 59 -4.33 9.26 -19.56
N PRO A 60 -5.55 9.53 -20.04
CA PRO A 60 -6.76 9.30 -19.26
C PRO A 60 -6.98 7.79 -19.03
N LEU A 61 -7.08 7.40 -17.76
CA LEU A 61 -7.39 6.03 -17.38
C LEU A 61 -8.81 5.65 -17.81
N PRO A 62 -9.03 4.43 -18.36
CA PRO A 62 -10.33 4.03 -18.85
C PRO A 62 -11.35 3.91 -17.70
N PRO A 63 -12.63 4.27 -17.92
CA PRO A 63 -13.64 4.29 -16.87
C PRO A 63 -14.00 2.90 -16.31
N SER A 64 -13.67 1.84 -17.05
CA SER A 64 -13.87 0.44 -16.64
C SER A 64 -12.74 -0.11 -15.77
N LEU A 65 -11.66 0.66 -15.55
CA LEU A 65 -10.51 0.20 -14.77
C LEU A 65 -10.89 0.00 -13.30
N THR A 66 -10.64 -1.22 -12.82
CA THR A 66 -10.93 -1.67 -11.45
C THR A 66 -9.67 -1.91 -10.63
N SER A 67 -8.54 -2.21 -11.28
CA SER A 67 -7.25 -2.46 -10.63
C SER A 67 -6.12 -1.81 -11.43
N LEU A 68 -5.27 -1.05 -10.74
CA LEU A 68 -4.09 -0.41 -11.29
C LEU A 68 -2.87 -0.71 -10.40
N SER A 69 -1.85 -1.32 -10.98
CA SER A 69 -0.59 -1.63 -10.31
C SER A 69 0.58 -1.13 -11.16
N LEU A 70 1.45 -0.31 -10.59
CA LEU A 70 2.54 0.35 -11.30
C LEU A 70 3.89 0.07 -10.65
N GLY A 71 4.92 -0.09 -11.49
CA GLY A 71 6.28 -0.40 -11.07
C GLY A 71 7.02 0.75 -10.37
N PRO A 72 8.29 0.52 -9.97
CA PRO A 72 9.00 1.37 -9.03
C PRO A 72 9.62 2.62 -9.69
N ARG A 73 9.77 2.62 -11.03
CA ARG A 73 10.25 3.79 -11.77
C ARG A 73 9.13 4.65 -12.35
N PHE A 74 7.87 4.32 -12.07
CA PHE A 74 6.76 5.14 -12.55
C PHE A 74 6.67 6.42 -11.73
N THR A 75 6.95 7.55 -12.36
CA THR A 75 6.94 8.88 -11.74
C THR A 75 6.02 9.86 -12.46
N GLN A 76 5.18 9.39 -13.40
CA GLN A 76 4.28 10.27 -14.14
C GLN A 76 2.97 10.50 -13.38
N PRO A 77 2.33 11.66 -13.49
CA PRO A 77 1.04 11.90 -12.83
C PRO A 77 -0.05 10.95 -13.36
N LEU A 78 -0.95 10.52 -12.46
CA LEU A 78 -2.05 9.62 -12.80
C LEU A 78 -3.31 10.33 -13.32
N GLY A 79 -3.41 11.64 -13.12
CA GLY A 79 -4.62 12.39 -13.41
C GLY A 79 -5.79 11.95 -12.53
N GLU A 80 -7.01 12.00 -13.07
CA GLU A 80 -8.19 11.55 -12.34
C GLU A 80 -8.29 10.02 -12.30
N LEU A 81 -8.38 9.47 -11.10
CA LEU A 81 -8.60 8.03 -10.91
C LEU A 81 -10.05 7.65 -11.29
N PRO A 82 -10.27 6.55 -12.04
CA PRO A 82 -11.60 6.10 -12.41
C PRO A 82 -12.49 5.82 -11.20
N ARG A 83 -13.77 6.20 -11.29
CA ARG A 83 -14.74 6.03 -10.18
C ARG A 83 -14.92 4.56 -9.75
N GLY A 84 -14.71 3.62 -10.68
CA GLY A 84 -14.81 2.18 -10.44
C GLY A 84 -13.52 1.53 -9.92
N LEU A 85 -12.44 2.29 -9.71
CA LEU A 85 -11.18 1.74 -9.25
C LEU A 85 -11.32 1.20 -7.82
N THR A 86 -10.98 -0.07 -7.64
CA THR A 86 -11.08 -0.80 -6.37
C THR A 86 -9.72 -1.07 -5.74
N ALA A 87 -8.66 -1.14 -6.53
CA ALA A 87 -7.30 -1.36 -6.05
C ALA A 87 -6.31 -0.45 -6.79
N LEU A 88 -5.45 0.21 -6.01
CA LEU A 88 -4.31 0.98 -6.50
C LEU A 88 -3.06 0.55 -5.74
N THR A 89 -2.04 0.11 -6.48
CA THR A 89 -0.71 -0.23 -5.94
C THR A 89 0.36 0.55 -6.67
N LEU A 90 1.20 1.27 -5.93
CA LEU A 90 2.35 2.01 -6.48
C LEU A 90 3.66 1.46 -5.90
N GLY A 91 4.46 0.82 -6.76
CA GLY A 91 5.73 0.18 -6.39
C GLY A 91 5.72 -1.33 -6.59
N THR A 92 6.80 -1.98 -6.17
CA THR A 92 7.00 -3.43 -6.34
C THR A 92 7.70 -4.04 -5.14
N VAL A 93 7.41 -5.30 -4.86
CA VAL A 93 8.09 -6.11 -3.86
C VAL A 93 9.26 -6.91 -4.48
N PHE A 94 10.07 -6.32 -5.37
CA PHE A 94 11.27 -7.01 -5.83
C PHE A 94 12.38 -6.91 -4.78
N PRO A 95 13.17 -7.99 -4.57
CA PRO A 95 14.15 -8.11 -3.49
C PRO A 95 15.40 -7.20 -3.66
N GLU A 96 15.48 -6.44 -4.74
CA GLU A 96 16.57 -5.50 -4.99
C GLU A 96 16.01 -4.09 -4.82
N HIS A 97 16.28 -3.47 -3.67
CA HIS A 97 16.06 -2.08 -3.19
C HIS A 97 15.50 -1.00 -4.16
N HIS A 98 14.42 -1.28 -4.87
CA HIS A 98 13.84 -0.35 -5.84
C HIS A 98 12.55 0.21 -5.24
N PHE A 99 12.72 1.20 -4.37
CA PHE A 99 11.64 2.03 -3.88
C PHE A 99 10.97 2.78 -5.03
N SER A 100 9.65 2.92 -4.97
CA SER A 100 8.92 3.72 -5.93
C SER A 100 9.17 5.20 -5.70
N HIS A 101 9.54 5.90 -6.77
CA HIS A 101 9.84 7.34 -6.75
C HIS A 101 8.62 8.20 -7.14
N TYR A 102 7.41 7.63 -7.12
CA TYR A 102 6.19 8.36 -7.43
C TYR A 102 5.94 9.44 -6.37
N ASP A 103 5.92 10.70 -6.79
CA ASP A 103 5.77 11.87 -5.91
C ASP A 103 4.79 12.88 -6.50
N HIS A 104 3.59 12.40 -6.85
CA HIS A 104 2.50 13.24 -7.32
C HIS A 104 1.26 13.01 -6.48
N PRO A 105 0.41 14.04 -6.26
CA PRO A 105 -0.83 13.86 -5.52
C PRO A 105 -1.79 12.92 -6.28
N LEU A 106 -2.48 12.04 -5.54
CA LEU A 106 -3.49 11.13 -6.09
C LEU A 106 -4.84 11.82 -6.36
N GLY A 107 -4.99 13.09 -5.98
CA GLY A 107 -6.25 13.82 -6.09
C GLY A 107 -7.34 13.21 -5.21
N ARG A 108 -8.57 13.15 -5.71
CA ARG A 108 -9.70 12.55 -4.99
C ARG A 108 -9.69 11.03 -5.17
N LEU A 109 -9.53 10.30 -4.07
CA LEU A 109 -9.62 8.85 -4.07
C LEU A 109 -11.05 8.40 -4.47
N PRO A 110 -11.20 7.38 -5.36
CA PRO A 110 -12.49 6.87 -5.78
C PRO A 110 -13.30 6.26 -4.61
N CYS A 111 -14.61 6.52 -4.57
CA CYS A 111 -15.49 5.99 -3.52
C CYS A 111 -15.60 4.45 -3.50
N ALA A 112 -15.16 3.77 -4.57
CA ALA A 112 -15.15 2.31 -4.66
C ALA A 112 -13.82 1.68 -4.20
N LEU A 113 -12.81 2.50 -3.88
CA LEU A 113 -11.46 2.03 -3.55
C LEU A 113 -11.51 1.18 -2.27
N ARG A 114 -10.93 -0.02 -2.37
CA ARG A 114 -10.83 -1.01 -1.28
C ARG A 114 -9.39 -1.20 -0.82
N VAL A 115 -8.43 -1.05 -1.73
CA VAL A 115 -7.01 -1.20 -1.46
C VAL A 115 -6.27 0.02 -1.98
N LEU A 116 -5.55 0.69 -1.09
CA LEU A 116 -4.54 1.67 -1.42
C LEU A 116 -3.22 1.18 -0.83
N ASP A 117 -2.32 0.76 -1.72
CA ASP A 117 -1.02 0.21 -1.37
C ASP A 117 0.10 1.13 -1.90
N LEU A 118 0.72 1.83 -0.96
CA LEU A 118 1.86 2.71 -1.17
C LEU A 118 3.06 2.25 -0.35
N GLU A 119 3.06 1.04 0.23
CA GLU A 119 4.04 0.58 1.24
C GLU A 119 5.49 0.79 0.78
N ILE A 120 5.74 0.55 -0.51
CA ILE A 120 7.08 0.62 -1.14
C ILE A 120 7.24 1.93 -1.95
N CYS A 121 6.38 2.92 -1.72
CA CYS A 121 6.42 4.22 -2.37
C CYS A 121 7.06 5.28 -1.47
N ASP A 122 8.39 5.21 -1.36
CA ASP A 122 9.14 6.00 -0.41
C ASP A 122 8.93 7.49 -0.56
N ASN A 123 8.90 8.02 -1.78
CA ASN A 123 8.86 9.46 -1.98
C ASN A 123 7.45 10.06 -1.90
N PHE A 124 6.38 9.24 -1.83
CA PHE A 124 5.03 9.78 -1.81
C PHE A 124 4.72 10.45 -0.46
N ASN A 125 4.75 11.77 -0.46
CA ASN A 125 4.44 12.56 0.72
C ASN A 125 3.43 13.67 0.41
N HIS A 126 2.27 13.28 -0.13
CA HIS A 126 1.13 14.17 -0.42
C HIS A 126 -0.09 13.79 0.43
N PRO A 127 -0.92 14.75 0.86
CA PRO A 127 -2.13 14.44 1.63
C PRO A 127 -3.11 13.57 0.82
N LEU A 128 -3.73 12.58 1.48
CA LEU A 128 -4.70 11.67 0.85
C LEU A 128 -6.13 12.21 0.86
N GLY A 129 -6.39 13.31 1.57
CA GLY A 129 -7.73 13.89 1.72
C GLY A 129 -8.70 12.95 2.44
N CYS A 130 -9.95 12.89 1.98
CA CYS A 130 -10.96 12.00 2.55
C CYS A 130 -10.73 10.56 2.07
N LEU A 131 -10.52 9.64 3.01
CA LEU A 131 -10.42 8.22 2.72
C LEU A 131 -11.80 7.64 2.38
N PRO A 132 -11.94 6.82 1.32
CA PRO A 132 -13.21 6.19 0.97
C PRO A 132 -13.74 5.26 2.08
N ALA A 133 -15.04 5.31 2.36
CA ALA A 133 -15.66 4.46 3.38
C ALA A 133 -15.55 2.94 3.08
N THR A 134 -15.30 2.57 1.82
CA THR A 134 -15.10 1.19 1.36
C THR A 134 -13.68 0.67 1.53
N LEU A 135 -12.73 1.53 1.91
CA LEU A 135 -11.32 1.18 2.00
C LEU A 135 -11.11 0.14 3.11
N ARG A 136 -10.48 -0.97 2.74
CA ARG A 136 -10.16 -2.11 3.63
C ARG A 136 -8.69 -2.19 3.95
N LYS A 137 -7.82 -1.79 3.02
CA LYS A 137 -6.37 -1.82 3.21
C LYS A 137 -5.78 -0.46 2.86
N LEU A 138 -5.06 0.12 3.83
CA LEU A 138 -4.27 1.33 3.66
C LEU A 138 -2.83 1.02 4.09
N LEU A 139 -1.91 1.04 3.13
CA LEU A 139 -0.49 0.90 3.37
C LEU A 139 0.19 2.19 2.90
N LEU A 140 0.79 2.92 3.83
CA LEU A 140 1.45 4.20 3.56
C LEU A 140 2.92 3.99 3.23
N GLY A 141 3.44 4.83 2.33
CA GLY A 141 4.84 4.81 1.94
C GLY A 141 5.78 5.33 3.02
N TRP A 142 7.07 5.01 2.86
CA TRP A 142 8.10 5.23 3.88
C TRP A 142 8.13 6.66 4.44
N THR A 143 8.12 7.69 3.59
CA THR A 143 8.21 9.10 4.02
C THR A 143 6.88 9.79 4.28
N TYR A 144 5.75 9.08 4.16
CA TYR A 144 4.43 9.67 4.32
C TYR A 144 4.24 10.20 5.75
N ASN A 145 4.06 11.52 5.89
CA ASN A 145 3.93 12.17 7.20
C ASN A 145 2.83 13.25 7.22
N HIS A 146 1.72 12.99 6.53
CA HIS A 146 0.52 13.85 6.58
C HIS A 146 -0.54 13.28 7.52
N PRO A 147 -1.34 14.14 8.18
CA PRO A 147 -2.39 13.64 9.05
C PRO A 147 -3.42 12.86 8.25
N LEU A 148 -3.83 11.72 8.79
CA LEU A 148 -4.97 10.99 8.27
C LEU A 148 -6.24 11.60 8.87
N GLN A 149 -7.24 11.85 8.03
CA GLN A 149 -8.59 12.15 8.49
C GLN A 149 -9.21 10.91 9.17
N THR A 150 -10.52 10.94 9.40
CA THR A 150 -11.25 9.79 9.94
C THR A 150 -10.94 8.52 9.16
N LEU A 151 -10.44 7.50 9.86
CA LEU A 151 -10.16 6.21 9.25
C LEU A 151 -11.48 5.54 8.87
N PRO A 152 -11.56 4.89 7.69
CA PRO A 152 -12.78 4.24 7.21
C PRO A 152 -13.29 3.16 8.16
N PRO A 153 -14.61 3.05 8.37
CA PRO A 153 -15.19 2.10 9.32
C PRO A 153 -15.06 0.63 8.88
N ALA A 154 -14.69 0.39 7.62
CA ALA A 154 -14.45 -0.94 7.06
C ALA A 154 -12.95 -1.30 6.96
N LEU A 155 -12.06 -0.48 7.53
CA LEU A 155 -10.63 -0.69 7.43
C LEU A 155 -10.21 -1.94 8.22
N GLU A 156 -9.55 -2.87 7.54
CA GLU A 156 -9.08 -4.16 8.06
C GLU A 156 -7.56 -4.16 8.27
N VAL A 157 -6.82 -3.43 7.44
CA VAL A 157 -5.35 -3.35 7.49
C VAL A 157 -4.91 -1.89 7.43
N LEU A 158 -4.07 -1.50 8.39
CA LEU A 158 -3.40 -0.20 8.45
C LEU A 158 -1.90 -0.41 8.64
N VAL A 159 -1.11 0.09 7.71
CA VAL A 159 0.35 0.14 7.79
C VAL A 159 0.77 1.60 7.65
N LEU A 160 1.37 2.16 8.71
CA LEU A 160 1.91 3.52 8.70
C LEU A 160 3.31 3.53 8.08
N GLY A 161 3.64 4.64 7.42
CA GLY A 161 4.98 4.87 6.88
C GLY A 161 6.02 4.99 7.99
N HIS A 162 7.28 4.69 7.68
CA HIS A 162 8.38 4.76 8.63
C HIS A 162 8.47 6.12 9.34
N ASP A 163 8.37 7.21 8.58
CA ASP A 163 8.52 8.59 9.07
C ASP A 163 7.20 9.19 9.61
N PHE A 164 6.13 8.39 9.71
CA PHE A 164 4.82 8.88 10.13
C PHE A 164 4.84 9.29 11.62
N GLN A 165 4.72 10.59 11.88
CA GLN A 165 4.77 11.20 13.22
C GLN A 165 3.45 11.85 13.63
N GLN A 166 2.40 11.73 12.81
CA GLN A 166 1.12 12.37 13.07
C GLN A 166 0.28 11.56 14.06
N GLU A 167 -0.62 12.24 14.76
CA GLU A 167 -1.60 11.57 15.61
C GLU A 167 -2.64 10.83 14.75
N LEU A 168 -3.11 9.69 15.27
CA LEU A 168 -4.30 9.03 14.77
C LEU A 168 -5.48 9.40 15.66
N GLN A 169 -6.69 9.26 15.12
CA GLN A 169 -7.89 9.32 15.94
C GLN A 169 -7.78 8.32 17.12
N PRO A 170 -8.21 8.68 18.34
CA PRO A 170 -8.01 7.83 19.51
C PRO A 170 -8.62 6.44 19.37
N HIS A 171 -9.73 6.32 18.64
CA HIS A 171 -10.45 5.09 18.38
C HIS A 171 -10.20 4.62 16.95
N LEU A 172 -9.40 3.55 16.80
CA LEU A 172 -9.24 2.87 15.53
C LEU A 172 -10.53 2.10 15.16
N PRO A 173 -10.80 1.83 13.88
CA PRO A 173 -11.97 1.06 13.46
C PRO A 173 -12.04 -0.33 14.11
N ASP A 174 -13.22 -0.73 14.58
CA ASP A 174 -13.44 -2.05 15.21
C ASP A 174 -13.19 -3.23 14.27
N THR A 175 -13.17 -2.98 12.96
CA THR A 175 -12.87 -3.97 11.92
C THR A 175 -11.38 -4.23 11.74
N LEU A 176 -10.51 -3.41 12.33
CA LEU A 176 -9.07 -3.47 12.08
C LEU A 176 -8.47 -4.76 12.67
N ARG A 177 -7.83 -5.55 11.80
CA ARG A 177 -7.19 -6.84 12.13
C ARG A 177 -5.67 -6.72 12.19
N VAL A 178 -5.09 -5.89 11.32
CA VAL A 178 -3.65 -5.69 11.22
C VAL A 178 -3.33 -4.21 11.42
N PHE A 179 -2.47 -3.92 12.39
CA PHE A 179 -1.94 -2.59 12.60
C PHE A 179 -0.42 -2.62 12.70
N ARG A 180 0.26 -1.96 11.77
CA ARG A 180 1.71 -1.78 11.80
C ARG A 180 2.03 -0.30 11.97
N MET A 181 2.64 0.02 13.11
CA MET A 181 3.16 1.36 13.37
C MET A 181 4.44 1.60 12.57
N GLY A 182 4.63 2.84 12.13
CA GLY A 182 5.90 3.31 11.59
C GLY A 182 6.95 3.44 12.69
N GLU A 183 8.22 3.41 12.33
CA GLU A 183 9.32 3.48 13.30
C GLU A 183 9.35 4.80 14.07
N CYS A 184 8.89 5.90 13.47
CA CYS A 184 8.80 7.22 14.09
C CYS A 184 7.45 7.53 14.76
N PHE A 185 6.45 6.64 14.67
CA PHE A 185 5.14 6.90 15.26
C PHE A 185 5.21 6.85 16.79
N ASN A 186 4.81 7.95 17.44
CA ASN A 186 4.86 8.07 18.90
C ASN A 186 3.68 8.86 19.46
N ALA A 187 2.46 8.44 19.14
CA ALA A 187 1.22 9.01 19.67
C ALA A 187 0.38 7.96 20.42
N PRO A 188 -0.39 8.34 21.45
CA PRO A 188 -1.27 7.41 22.15
C PRO A 188 -2.36 6.90 21.20
N VAL A 189 -2.67 5.60 21.28
CA VAL A 189 -3.69 4.97 20.43
C VAL A 189 -4.39 3.84 21.17
N MET A 190 -5.71 3.73 21.03
CA MET A 190 -6.46 2.60 21.59
C MET A 190 -6.59 1.50 20.53
N LEU A 191 -6.13 0.30 20.90
CA LEU A 191 -6.19 -0.86 20.02
C LEU A 191 -7.63 -1.43 19.99
N PRO A 192 -8.18 -1.72 18.80
CA PRO A 192 -9.53 -2.25 18.68
C PRO A 192 -9.62 -3.70 19.17
N ALA A 193 -10.79 -4.10 19.65
CA ALA A 193 -10.98 -5.39 20.32
C ALA A 193 -10.75 -6.61 19.42
N ALA A 194 -10.78 -6.44 18.09
CA ALA A 194 -10.61 -7.49 17.10
C ALA A 194 -9.20 -7.56 16.50
N LEU A 195 -8.23 -6.75 16.99
CA LEU A 195 -6.89 -6.70 16.43
C LEU A 195 -6.15 -8.02 16.62
N GLU A 196 -5.61 -8.58 15.54
CA GLU A 196 -4.93 -9.88 15.51
C GLU A 196 -3.41 -9.72 15.37
N ASP A 197 -2.97 -8.76 14.55
CA ASP A 197 -1.56 -8.53 14.26
C ASP A 197 -1.16 -7.11 14.59
N LEU A 198 -0.15 -6.97 15.45
CA LEU A 198 0.40 -5.67 15.87
C LEU A 198 1.91 -5.62 15.61
N ARG A 199 2.37 -4.55 14.95
CA ARG A 199 3.79 -4.16 14.96
C ARG A 199 3.94 -2.82 15.66
N ILE A 200 4.76 -2.79 16.70
CA ILE A 200 5.13 -1.61 17.47
C ILE A 200 6.46 -1.09 16.94
N GLY A 201 6.50 0.18 16.52
CA GLY A 201 7.71 0.82 16.01
C GLY A 201 8.69 1.20 17.12
N ASP A 202 9.95 1.39 16.75
CA ASP A 202 11.07 1.66 17.64
C ASP A 202 10.88 2.89 18.53
N SER A 203 10.28 3.97 18.01
CA SER A 203 10.10 5.22 18.75
C SER A 203 8.87 5.24 19.67
N TYR A 204 8.07 4.17 19.69
CA TYR A 204 6.81 4.17 20.42
C TYR A 204 7.05 4.10 21.93
N THR A 205 6.62 5.12 22.67
CA THR A 205 6.90 5.26 24.12
C THR A 205 5.66 5.27 25.00
N HIS A 206 4.45 5.19 24.43
CA HIS A 206 3.20 5.21 25.18
C HIS A 206 2.84 3.81 25.72
N LEU A 207 1.98 3.76 26.72
CA LEU A 207 1.45 2.49 27.23
C LEU A 207 0.44 1.92 26.23
N LEU A 208 0.52 0.61 25.97
CA LEU A 208 -0.42 -0.12 25.14
C LEU A 208 -1.13 -1.18 25.98
N ASP A 209 -2.47 -1.17 25.89
CA ASP A 209 -3.32 -2.24 26.40
C ASP A 209 -3.44 -3.33 25.31
N LEU A 210 -2.65 -4.40 25.44
CA LEU A 210 -2.66 -5.50 24.48
C LEU A 210 -4.00 -6.27 24.56
N ARG A 211 -4.63 -6.46 23.41
CA ARG A 211 -5.96 -7.08 23.31
C ARG A 211 -5.85 -8.61 23.30
N PRO A 212 -6.77 -9.34 23.95
CA PRO A 212 -6.78 -10.80 23.94
C PRO A 212 -6.94 -11.46 22.57
N SER A 213 -7.35 -10.71 21.55
CA SER A 213 -7.45 -11.19 20.17
C SER A 213 -6.10 -11.31 19.46
N LEU A 214 -5.03 -10.70 20.00
CA LEU A 214 -3.72 -10.66 19.37
C LEU A 214 -3.12 -12.05 19.23
N ARG A 215 -2.68 -12.35 18.01
CA ARG A 215 -2.00 -13.59 17.62
C ARG A 215 -0.52 -13.34 17.37
N HIS A 216 -0.19 -12.19 16.78
CA HIS A 216 1.18 -11.80 16.48
C HIS A 216 1.46 -10.40 17.00
N VAL A 217 2.55 -10.25 17.75
CA VAL A 217 3.08 -8.95 18.19
C VAL A 217 4.55 -8.88 17.85
N TYR A 218 4.90 -7.91 17.04
CA TYR A 218 6.27 -7.55 16.73
C TYR A 218 6.62 -6.28 17.46
N VAL A 219 7.74 -6.27 18.16
CA VAL A 219 8.21 -5.11 18.89
C VAL A 219 9.56 -4.71 18.33
N GLY A 220 9.68 -3.43 17.99
CA GLY A 220 10.91 -2.85 17.49
C GLY A 220 12.10 -3.07 18.45
N LEU A 221 13.28 -3.21 17.89
CA LEU A 221 14.53 -3.49 18.62
C LEU A 221 14.82 -2.40 19.65
N SER A 222 14.51 -1.16 19.30
CA SER A 222 14.79 0.03 20.11
C SER A 222 13.64 0.38 21.05
N TYR A 223 12.60 -0.45 21.15
CA TYR A 223 11.45 -0.21 22.01
C TYR A 223 11.91 -0.02 23.48
N PRO A 224 11.65 1.16 24.08
CA PRO A 224 12.31 1.54 25.33
C PRO A 224 11.65 0.93 26.58
N ARG A 225 10.45 0.35 26.46
CA ARG A 225 9.71 -0.22 27.60
C ARG A 225 9.84 -1.74 27.69
N PRO A 226 9.64 -2.33 28.88
CA PRO A 226 9.38 -3.75 28.99
C PRO A 226 8.18 -4.12 28.12
N LEU A 227 8.24 -5.32 27.53
CA LEU A 227 7.10 -5.86 26.79
C LEU A 227 5.86 -5.89 27.70
N PRO A 228 4.70 -5.40 27.22
CA PRO A 228 3.47 -5.56 27.97
C PRO A 228 3.16 -7.06 28.15
N PRO A 229 2.48 -7.45 29.24
CA PRO A 229 2.12 -8.85 29.47
C PRO A 229 1.31 -9.37 28.27
N LEU A 230 1.78 -10.49 27.70
CA LEU A 230 1.13 -11.11 26.55
C LEU A 230 -0.21 -11.74 26.96
N PRO A 231 -1.25 -11.68 26.11
CA PRO A 231 -2.50 -12.37 26.39
C PRO A 231 -2.33 -13.89 26.44
N GLN A 232 -3.18 -14.60 27.19
CA GLN A 232 -3.10 -16.06 27.31
C GLN A 232 -3.37 -16.82 25.99
N THR A 233 -3.95 -16.15 25.00
CA THR A 233 -4.28 -16.65 23.67
C THR A 233 -3.11 -16.63 22.69
N PHE A 234 -1.94 -16.16 23.11
CA PHE A 234 -0.75 -16.05 22.28
C PHE A 234 -0.19 -17.42 21.87
N VAL A 235 0.08 -17.60 20.57
CA VAL A 235 0.74 -18.81 20.05
C VAL A 235 2.22 -18.49 19.83
N SER A 236 3.11 -19.35 20.31
CA SER A 236 4.53 -19.09 20.58
C SER A 236 5.47 -18.92 19.38
N ASP A 237 4.98 -18.84 18.14
CA ASP A 237 5.84 -18.72 16.95
C ASP A 237 6.35 -17.28 16.69
N VAL A 238 6.36 -16.46 17.74
CA VAL A 238 6.71 -15.04 17.65
C VAL A 238 8.23 -14.89 17.63
N LEU A 239 8.73 -14.39 16.51
CA LEU A 239 10.06 -13.80 16.38
C LEU A 239 10.16 -12.55 17.27
N LEU A 240 10.43 -12.78 18.55
CA LEU A 240 10.98 -11.80 19.48
C LEU A 240 12.42 -11.53 19.04
N PHE A 241 12.62 -10.56 18.15
CA PHE A 241 13.97 -10.00 18.02
C PHE A 241 14.22 -9.11 19.24
N ARG A 242 14.68 -9.73 20.32
CA ARG A 242 15.55 -9.11 21.31
C ARG A 242 16.62 -10.15 21.65
N VAL A 243 17.73 -10.11 20.91
CA VAL A 243 18.99 -10.61 21.46
C VAL A 243 19.42 -9.55 22.46
N VAL A 244 19.17 -9.82 23.73
CA VAL A 244 19.76 -9.08 24.84
C VAL A 244 20.98 -9.90 25.23
N ASP A 245 22.18 -9.38 24.96
CA ASP A 245 23.35 -9.70 25.80
C ASP A 245 23.31 -8.82 27.06
#